data_AF-A0A200QA15-F1
#
_entry.id   AF-A0A200QA15-F1
#
_cell.length_a   1.000
_cell.length_b   1.000
_cell.length_c   1.000
_cell.angle_alpha   90.00
_cell.angle_beta   90.00
_cell.angle_gamma   90.00
#
_symmetry.space_group_name_H-M   'P 1'
#
loop_
_entity.id
_entity.type
_entity.pdbx_description
1 polymer ?
#
loop_
_entity_poly.entity_id
_entity_poly.type
_entity_poly.pdbx_seq_one_letter_code
_entity_poly.pdbx_strand_id
1 'polypeptide(L)'
;MLPHKANADVKIDGYDIPKGSKVWVISNDSIVWKKPLQFHPERFMNEDIDMKGHDFRLLPFGAGRRVCPGARLGINLVILMFDHLLHHFNWTPSEGVK
;
A
#
# COMPACT_ATOMS: atom_id res chain seq x y z
N MET A 1 -0.74 -6.48 3.88
CA MET A 1 0.68 -6.52 4.27
C MET A 1 0.93 -7.72 5.16
N LEU A 2 2.02 -8.45 4.94
CA LEU A 2 2.32 -9.65 5.72
C LEU A 2 2.74 -9.27 7.15
N PRO A 3 2.33 -10.01 8.18
CA PRO A 3 2.79 -9.76 9.53
C PRO A 3 4.29 -9.99 9.64
N HIS A 4 4.98 -9.11 10.35
CA HIS A 4 6.37 -9.31 10.75
C HIS A 4 6.43 -9.84 12.19
N LYS A 5 7.57 -10.46 12.55
CA LYS A 5 7.81 -11.00 13.88
C LYS A 5 9.13 -10.46 14.42
N ALA A 6 9.13 -9.99 15.67
CA ALA A 6 10.36 -9.60 16.35
C ALA A 6 11.27 -10.82 16.57
N ASN A 7 12.51 -10.78 16.08
CA ASN A 7 13.46 -11.89 16.21
C ASN A 7 14.26 -11.87 17.51
N ALA A 8 14.24 -10.74 18.23
CA ALA A 8 14.86 -10.51 19.53
C ALA A 8 14.00 -9.49 20.30
N ASP A 9 14.28 -9.36 21.60
CA ASP A 9 13.74 -8.26 22.40
C ASP A 9 14.31 -6.94 21.86
N VAL A 10 13.46 -5.96 21.61
CA VAL A 10 13.84 -4.68 21.02
C VAL A 10 13.04 -3.54 21.64
N LYS A 11 13.66 -2.36 21.79
CA LYS A 11 12.96 -1.15 22.22
C LYS A 11 12.62 -0.27 21.02
N ILE A 12 11.35 0.08 20.86
CA ILE A 12 10.85 0.99 19.81
C ILE A 12 10.03 2.09 20.47
N ASP A 13 10.36 3.34 20.18
CA ASP A 13 9.67 4.53 20.73
C ASP A 13 9.51 4.49 22.26
N GLY A 14 10.54 3.98 22.96
CA GLY A 14 10.53 3.81 24.42
C GLY A 14 9.87 2.54 24.94
N TYR A 15 9.08 1.83 24.12
CA TYR A 15 8.39 0.59 24.48
C TYR A 15 9.27 -0.64 24.29
N ASP A 16 9.25 -1.56 25.26
CA ASP A 16 9.87 -2.87 25.14
C ASP A 16 8.97 -3.82 24.32
N ILE A 17 9.48 -4.32 23.20
CA ILE A 17 8.83 -5.29 22.32
C ILE A 17 9.50 -6.64 22.49
N PRO A 18 8.84 -7.61 23.15
CA PRO A 18 9.40 -8.94 23.35
C PRO A 18 9.62 -9.69 22.03
N LYS A 19 10.62 -10.56 22.02
CA LYS A 19 10.86 -11.53 20.96
C LYS A 19 9.58 -12.32 20.67
N GLY A 20 9.21 -12.36 19.41
CA GLY A 20 8.06 -13.08 18.91
C GLY A 20 6.76 -12.29 18.79
N SER A 21 6.78 -11.01 19.21
CA SER A 21 5.68 -10.07 18.96
C SER A 21 5.39 -9.94 17.47
N LYS A 22 4.10 -9.93 17.12
CA LYS A 22 3.62 -9.75 15.73
C LYS A 22 3.39 -8.27 15.47
N VAL A 23 3.85 -7.79 14.32
CA VAL A 23 3.71 -6.40 13.88
C VAL A 23 2.89 -6.36 12.59
N TRP A 24 1.98 -5.38 12.52
CA TRP A 24 1.11 -5.12 11.38
C TRP A 24 1.37 -3.71 10.84
N VAL A 25 1.02 -3.48 9.57
CA VAL A 25 1.13 -2.16 8.94
C VAL A 25 -0.26 -1.62 8.65
N ILE A 26 -0.47 -0.35 8.98
CA ILE A 26 -1.70 0.40 8.75
C ILE A 26 -1.46 1.32 7.56
N SER A 27 -2.35 1.31 6.57
CA SER A 27 -2.22 2.10 5.35
C SER A 27 -3.16 3.32 5.30
N ASN A 28 -4.19 3.37 6.14
CA ASN A 28 -5.32 4.30 6.01
C ASN A 28 -5.48 5.23 7.23
N ASP A 29 -4.37 5.59 7.89
CA ASP A 29 -4.40 6.47 9.05
C ASP A 29 -4.87 7.89 8.67
N SER A 30 -5.89 8.41 9.35
CA SER A 30 -6.43 9.76 9.16
C SER A 30 -5.46 10.89 9.55
N ILE A 31 -4.46 10.60 10.38
CA ILE A 31 -3.41 11.55 10.75
C ILE A 31 -2.48 11.78 9.55
N VAL A 32 -2.21 10.73 8.78
CA VAL A 32 -1.32 10.75 7.61
C VAL A 32 -2.06 11.15 6.34
N TRP A 33 -3.27 10.63 6.15
CA TRP A 33 -4.03 10.76 4.91
C TRP A 33 -5.29 11.59 5.10
N LYS A 34 -5.41 12.70 4.36
CA LYS A 34 -6.68 13.43 4.25
C LYS A 34 -7.73 12.54 3.60
N LYS A 35 -8.92 12.44 4.21
CA LYS A 35 -10.05 11.63 3.72
C LYS A 35 -9.60 10.20 3.33
N PRO A 36 -9.12 9.38 4.27
CA PRO A 36 -8.44 8.12 3.97
C PRO A 36 -9.37 7.04 3.38
N LEU A 37 -10.67 7.16 3.62
CA LEU A 37 -11.68 6.22 3.11
C LEU A 37 -12.26 6.60 1.74
N GLN A 38 -11.90 7.78 1.22
CA GLN A 38 -12.36 8.23 -0.10
C GLN A 38 -11.36 7.80 -1.18
N PHE A 39 -11.87 7.21 -2.26
CA PHE A 39 -11.09 7.01 -3.48
C PHE A 39 -10.79 8.37 -4.11
N HIS A 40 -9.56 8.84 -3.95
CA HIS A 40 -9.10 10.16 -4.40
C HIS A 40 -7.68 10.03 -4.95
N PRO A 41 -7.52 9.56 -6.20
CA PRO A 41 -6.22 9.30 -6.82
C PRO A 41 -5.40 10.57 -7.04
N GLU A 42 -6.03 11.74 -7.15
CA GLU A 42 -5.36 13.03 -7.40
C GLU A 42 -4.36 13.39 -6.28
N ARG A 43 -4.49 12.80 -5.08
CA ARG A 43 -3.53 12.96 -3.99
C ARG A 43 -2.10 12.56 -4.38
N PHE A 44 -1.96 11.59 -5.28
CA PHE A 44 -0.66 11.10 -5.76
C PHE A 44 -0.09 11.94 -6.91
N MET A 45 -0.85 12.91 -7.43
CA MET A 45 -0.36 13.86 -8.43
C MET A 45 0.20 15.14 -7.79
N ASN A 46 -0.27 15.48 -6.59
CA ASN A 46 0.11 16.70 -5.88
C ASN A 46 1.34 16.55 -4.99
N GLU A 47 1.67 15.32 -4.60
CA GLU A 47 2.79 14.98 -3.73
C GLU A 47 3.62 13.87 -4.37
N ASP A 48 4.95 13.96 -4.26
CA ASP A 48 5.85 12.88 -4.68
C ASP A 48 5.84 11.77 -3.61
N ILE A 49 4.90 10.84 -3.75
CA ILE A 49 4.72 9.70 -2.85
C ILE A 49 5.26 8.44 -3.51
N ASP A 50 6.30 7.86 -2.91
CA ASP A 50 6.94 6.66 -3.45
C ASP A 50 6.25 5.36 -2.99
N MET A 51 6.00 4.46 -3.93
CA MET A 51 5.48 3.10 -3.67
C MET A 51 6.58 2.04 -3.53
N LYS A 52 7.86 2.40 -3.73
CA LYS A 52 9.01 1.47 -3.72
C LYS A 52 9.54 1.16 -2.32
N GLY A 53 8.89 1.68 -1.28
CA GLY A 53 9.21 1.38 0.13
C GLY A 53 10.12 2.39 0.82
N HIS A 54 10.32 3.57 0.23
CA HIS A 54 11.00 4.69 0.91
C HIS A 54 10.03 5.62 1.65
N ASP A 55 8.79 5.71 1.19
CA ASP A 55 7.74 6.48 1.87
C ASP A 55 6.90 5.56 2.77
N PHE A 56 7.04 5.70 4.08
CA PHE A 56 6.35 4.87 5.07
C PHE A 56 4.86 5.20 5.19
N ARG A 57 4.38 6.28 4.56
CA ARG A 57 2.95 6.58 4.45
C ARG A 57 2.24 5.59 3.52
N LEU A 58 2.97 5.00 2.56
CA LEU A 58 2.44 4.10 1.53
C LEU A 58 3.36 2.90 1.29
N LEU A 59 3.01 1.75 1.88
CA LEU A 59 3.79 0.52 1.75
C LEU A 59 3.01 -0.66 1.16
N PRO A 60 2.39 -0.55 -0.03
CA PRO A 60 1.56 -1.63 -0.60
C PRO A 60 2.37 -2.92 -0.84
N PHE A 61 3.67 -2.78 -1.10
CA PHE A 61 4.60 -3.88 -1.36
C PHE A 61 5.58 -4.15 -0.22
N GLY A 62 5.39 -3.52 0.94
CA GLY A 62 6.34 -3.57 2.05
C GLY A 62 7.60 -2.74 1.83
N ALA A 63 8.56 -2.89 2.73
CA ALA A 63 9.86 -2.21 2.69
C ALA A 63 10.96 -3.10 3.30
N GLY A 64 12.22 -2.71 3.08
CA GLY A 64 13.39 -3.36 3.65
C GLY A 64 13.60 -4.79 3.17
N ARG A 65 14.19 -5.64 4.01
CA ARG A 65 14.65 -7.00 3.64
C ARG A 65 13.56 -7.95 3.13
N ARG A 66 12.29 -7.66 3.39
CA ARG A 66 11.14 -8.50 3.01
C ARG A 66 10.18 -7.77 2.08
N VAL A 67 10.65 -6.71 1.41
CA VAL A 67 9.89 -6.05 0.33
C VAL A 67 9.51 -7.07 -0.74
N CYS A 68 8.32 -6.89 -1.33
CA CYS A 68 7.80 -7.79 -2.34
C CYS A 68 8.76 -7.87 -3.55
N PRO A 69 9.34 -9.04 -3.86
CA PRO A 69 10.21 -9.19 -5.02
C PRO A 69 9.45 -9.03 -6.34
N GLY A 70 8.13 -9.23 -6.32
CA GLY A 70 7.24 -9.11 -7.48
C GLY A 70 6.65 -7.71 -7.69
N ALA A 71 7.01 -6.70 -6.89
CA ALA A 71 6.38 -5.37 -6.93
C ALA A 71 6.37 -4.77 -8.36
N ARG A 72 7.53 -4.80 -9.04
CA ARG A 72 7.66 -4.25 -10.39
C ARG A 72 6.83 -5.02 -11.42
N LEU A 73 6.78 -6.35 -11.32
CA LEU A 73 5.96 -7.17 -12.20
C LEU A 73 4.47 -6.87 -12.00
N GLY A 74 4.02 -6.80 -10.74
CA GLY A 74 2.63 -6.50 -10.41
C GLY A 74 2.19 -5.13 -10.91
N ILE A 75 3.02 -4.09 -10.71
CA ILE A 75 2.75 -2.75 -11.22
C ILE A 75 2.61 -2.77 -12.75
N ASN A 76 3.57 -3.37 -13.45
CA ASN A 76 3.53 -3.43 -14.91
C ASN A 76 2.30 -4.19 -15.43
N LEU A 77 1.94 -5.31 -14.79
CA LEU A 77 0.77 -6.09 -15.17
C LEU A 77 -0.52 -5.28 -15.01
N VAL A 78 -0.68 -4.59 -13.88
CA VAL A 78 -1.85 -3.75 -13.61
C VAL A 78 -1.94 -2.60 -14.61
N ILE A 79 -0.83 -1.93 -14.92
CA ILE A 79 -0.78 -0.86 -15.92
C ILE A 79 -1.21 -1.39 -17.30
N LEU A 80 -0.62 -2.49 -17.76
CA LEU A 80 -0.94 -3.08 -19.07
C LEU A 80 -2.39 -3.54 -19.16
N MET A 81 -2.91 -4.13 -18.08
CA MET A 81 -4.30 -4.56 -17.99
C MET A 81 -5.25 -3.36 -18.08
N PHE A 82 -5.03 -2.32 -17.27
CA PHE A 82 -5.86 -1.11 -17.32
C PHE A 82 -5.77 -0.42 -18.68
N ASP A 83 -4.58 -0.34 -19.28
CA ASP A 83 -4.39 0.21 -20.62
C ASP A 83 -5.29 -0.49 -21.64
N HIS A 84 -5.25 -1.81 -21.71
CA HIS A 84 -6.11 -2.58 -22.62
C HIS A 84 -7.60 -2.43 -22.29
N LEU A 85 -7.97 -2.50 -21.02
CA LEU A 85 -9.37 -2.44 -20.59
C LEU A 85 -9.99 -1.06 -20.85
N LEU A 86 -9.24 0.01 -20.66
CA LEU A 86 -9.71 1.39 -20.85
C LEU A 86 -9.66 1.82 -22.32
N HIS A 87 -8.72 1.31 -23.11
CA HIS A 87 -8.65 1.62 -24.54
C HIS A 87 -9.75 0.92 -25.36
N HIS A 88 -10.12 -0.31 -25.01
CA HIS A 88 -11.00 -1.12 -25.85
C HIS A 88 -12.45 -1.23 -25.37
N PHE A 89 -12.76 -0.84 -24.13
CA PHE A 89 -14.09 -1.01 -23.56
C PHE A 89 -14.60 0.25 -22.87
N ASN A 90 -15.91 0.49 -23.00
CA ASN A 90 -16.64 1.44 -22.18
C ASN A 90 -17.30 0.70 -21.02
N TRP A 91 -17.02 1.13 -19.80
CA TRP A 91 -17.50 0.49 -18.58
C TRP A 91 -18.73 1.23 -18.06
N THR A 92 -19.79 0.48 -17.79
CA THR A 92 -20.99 1.00 -17.12
C THR A 92 -21.40 0.02 -16.01
N PRO A 93 -22.05 0.50 -14.94
CA PRO A 93 -22.62 -0.39 -13.94
C PRO A 93 -23.64 -1.34 -14.57
N SER A 94 -23.80 -2.53 -14.01
CA SER A 94 -24.92 -3.39 -14.36
C SER A 94 -26.25 -2.72 -14.03
N GLU A 95 -27.30 -3.08 -14.77
CA GLU A 95 -28.65 -2.55 -14.53
C GLU A 95 -29.05 -2.69 -13.05
N GLY A 96 -29.50 -1.57 -12.46
CA GLY A 96 -29.96 -1.52 -11.06
C GLY A 96 -28.89 -1.19 -10.01
N VAL A 97 -27.61 -1.10 -10.37
CA VAL A 97 -26.55 -0.63 -9.46
C VAL A 97 -26.40 0.89 -9.63
N LYS A 98 -26.72 1.64 -8.57
CA LYS A 98 -26.43 3.07 -8.45
C LYS A 98 -25.05 3.30 -7.84
#